data_AF-A0A5N9ARE8-F1
#
_entry.id   AF-A0A5N9ARE8-F1
#
_cell.length_a   1.000
_cell.length_b   1.000
_cell.length_c   1.000
_cell.angle_alpha   90.00
_cell.angle_beta   90.00
_cell.angle_gamma   90.00
#
_symmetry.space_group_name_H-M   'P 1'
#
loop_
_entity.id
_entity.type
_entity.pdbx_description
1 polymer ?
#
loop_
_entity_poly.entity_id
_entity_poly.type
_entity_poly.pdbx_seq_one_letter_code
_entity_poly.pdbx_strand_id
1 'polypeptide(L)'
;MTTFERGRRLQVVLEGMGRLGEAMVEVDGKPVFVFGGIPGEEVELEVIREHRHYVAAKVVKVDSASSFRIEPECKYFGLCTGCQWQHIGYQHQLELKRLAVEDALRRVGGILEVQVLPTLPSPNQLGYRNHARFTVGRREGVLGFVNRETRRFIEIDECLLMAPWINEALGKLKGHCSETSQVAIRYGSQSGDWLIQPTLSDPGVPFPTGQKNYLEMVRGVDFKVSSPAFFQVNIPQLERMVDLLRDALSLSGDETLVDAYAGVGTFASLLAPFAGKVIAIEESAAAISDAYENIALRDNVSIMKGKTENVLTDLQEMVDCIVLDPPRSGCQLEALSAVAKLAPRKVAYVSCDPQTLARDLKILTQGPYQIESVQPLDMFPQTHHVECLATLRLKTGHPITLASSSPRRIDILNDAGIPFNVIWPEGDEDLPGGRPEDHVQILALNKATQVAATLNRGLVIAGDTVVVDGSTVLGKPADQEAALSMLAGLRGKLHHVITGVAVVDATTMESTTGVKTSWVRMRNYTDKEARTFVESGEALDKAGAYAVQDELFHPAEYVEGCYFNVVGLPLCLTVDLLRQMGADVSEVTLPQGCTVVESRGQS
;
A
#
# COMPACT_ATOMS: atom_id res chain seq x y z
N MET A 1 30.18 -30.44 -11.73
CA MET A 1 29.92 -28.98 -11.67
C MET A 1 30.22 -28.39 -13.02
N THR A 2 29.20 -27.80 -13.63
CA THR A 2 29.29 -27.09 -14.90
C THR A 2 30.05 -25.78 -14.71
N THR A 3 31.15 -25.59 -15.44
CA THR A 3 31.94 -24.36 -15.47
C THR A 3 31.28 -23.31 -16.36
N PHE A 4 30.91 -22.14 -15.84
CA PHE A 4 30.24 -21.09 -16.62
C PHE A 4 31.23 -20.09 -17.23
N GLU A 5 32.17 -20.59 -18.03
CA GLU A 5 33.14 -19.73 -18.73
C GLU A 5 32.46 -18.89 -19.82
N ARG A 6 32.90 -17.64 -19.98
CA ARG A 6 32.36 -16.74 -21.02
C ARG A 6 32.53 -17.36 -22.41
N GLY A 7 31.46 -17.35 -23.20
CA GLY A 7 31.40 -17.95 -24.53
C GLY A 7 31.04 -19.43 -24.54
N ARG A 8 30.99 -20.10 -23.37
CA ARG A 8 30.51 -21.48 -23.27
C ARG A 8 29.07 -21.56 -23.74
N ARG A 9 28.76 -22.62 -24.49
CA ARG A 9 27.40 -22.94 -24.93
C ARG A 9 26.82 -24.14 -24.21
N LEU A 10 25.53 -24.08 -23.94
CA LEU A 10 24.76 -25.13 -23.25
C LEU A 10 23.40 -25.28 -23.93
N GLN A 11 22.93 -26.51 -24.01
CA GLN A 11 21.57 -26.84 -24.42
C GLN A 11 20.69 -26.92 -23.17
N VAL A 12 19.60 -26.15 -23.15
CA VAL A 12 18.70 -26.05 -22.00
C VAL A 12 17.25 -25.92 -22.45
N VAL A 13 16.34 -26.29 -21.55
CA VAL A 13 14.92 -25.92 -21.64
C VAL A 13 14.68 -24.75 -20.70
N LEU A 14 14.09 -23.67 -21.19
CA LEU A 14 13.79 -22.48 -20.39
C LEU A 14 12.54 -22.73 -19.54
N GLU A 15 12.57 -22.38 -18.26
CA GLU A 15 11.55 -22.80 -17.28
C GLU A 15 10.63 -21.66 -16.84
N GLY A 16 11.12 -20.42 -16.83
CA GLY A 16 10.36 -19.28 -16.34
C GLY A 16 10.94 -17.93 -16.73
N MET A 17 10.36 -16.86 -16.21
CA MET A 17 10.84 -15.49 -16.42
C MET A 17 11.61 -14.99 -15.21
N GLY A 18 12.74 -14.35 -15.49
CA GLY A 18 13.53 -13.57 -14.56
C GLY A 18 12.97 -12.17 -14.36
N ARG A 19 13.50 -11.48 -13.34
CA ARG A 19 13.02 -10.16 -12.89
C ARG A 19 13.14 -9.07 -13.95
N LEU A 20 14.06 -9.18 -14.91
CA LEU A 20 14.38 -8.10 -15.85
C LEU A 20 13.96 -8.44 -17.28
N GLY A 21 13.07 -9.43 -17.44
CA GLY A 21 12.54 -9.85 -18.73
C GLY A 21 13.35 -10.92 -19.44
N GLU A 22 14.44 -11.43 -18.85
CA GLU A 22 15.12 -12.62 -19.37
C GLU A 22 14.32 -13.88 -19.06
N ALA A 23 14.43 -14.91 -19.90
CA ALA A 23 14.01 -16.24 -19.49
C ALA A 23 15.01 -16.80 -18.47
N MET A 24 14.63 -17.81 -17.70
CA MET A 24 15.52 -18.44 -16.72
C MET A 24 15.43 -19.96 -16.73
N VAL A 25 16.52 -20.59 -16.31
CA VAL A 25 16.65 -22.02 -16.04
C VAL A 25 17.64 -22.21 -14.90
N GLU A 26 17.46 -23.25 -14.09
CA GLU A 26 18.48 -23.67 -13.12
C GLU A 26 19.43 -24.72 -13.71
N VAL A 27 20.73 -24.48 -13.63
CA VAL A 27 21.76 -25.45 -14.07
C VAL A 27 22.72 -25.70 -12.92
N ASP A 28 22.82 -26.95 -12.48
CA ASP A 28 23.64 -27.38 -11.34
C ASP A 28 23.41 -26.53 -10.06
N GLY A 29 22.15 -26.20 -9.74
CA GLY A 29 21.81 -25.42 -8.55
C GLY A 29 22.10 -23.92 -8.67
N LYS A 30 22.44 -23.42 -9.87
CA LYS A 30 22.71 -22.01 -10.13
C LYS A 30 21.71 -21.43 -11.13
N PRO A 31 21.05 -20.29 -10.83
CA PRO A 31 20.13 -19.66 -11.76
C PRO A 31 20.89 -19.04 -12.94
N VAL A 32 20.42 -19.33 -14.14
CA VAL A 32 20.93 -18.79 -15.41
C VAL A 32 19.84 -17.94 -16.05
N PHE A 33 20.10 -16.64 -16.22
CA PHE A 33 19.21 -15.69 -16.89
C PHE A 33 19.62 -15.55 -18.35
N VAL A 34 18.70 -15.84 -19.25
CA VAL A 34 18.93 -15.99 -20.69
C VAL A 34 18.14 -14.93 -21.46
N PHE A 35 18.86 -13.92 -21.96
CA PHE A 35 18.27 -12.89 -22.82
C PHE A 35 17.82 -13.49 -24.17
N GLY A 36 16.65 -13.08 -24.66
CA GLY A 36 16.12 -13.49 -25.97
C GLY A 36 15.42 -14.84 -25.99
N GLY A 37 15.24 -15.49 -24.84
CA GLY A 37 14.47 -16.72 -24.69
C GLY A 37 13.00 -16.48 -24.31
N ILE A 38 12.17 -17.51 -24.47
CA ILE A 38 10.79 -17.59 -23.99
C ILE A 38 10.67 -18.88 -23.16
N PRO A 39 9.98 -18.87 -22.00
CA PRO A 39 9.76 -20.10 -21.23
C PRO A 39 9.11 -21.20 -22.08
N GLY A 40 9.58 -22.43 -21.90
CA GLY A 40 9.17 -23.61 -22.68
C GLY A 40 10.01 -23.88 -23.94
N GLU A 41 10.91 -22.98 -24.33
CA GLU A 41 11.78 -23.20 -25.48
C GLU A 41 12.98 -24.09 -25.16
N GLU A 42 13.38 -24.89 -26.14
CA GLU A 42 14.67 -25.58 -26.16
C GLU A 42 15.67 -24.70 -26.93
N VAL A 43 16.75 -24.30 -26.26
CA VAL A 43 17.71 -23.33 -26.80
C VAL A 43 19.15 -23.73 -26.56
N GLU A 44 20.02 -23.38 -27.51
CA GLU A 44 21.44 -23.21 -27.26
C GLU A 44 21.67 -21.79 -26.71
N LEU A 45 22.11 -21.70 -25.46
CA LEU A 45 22.54 -20.43 -24.85
C LEU A 45 24.06 -20.25 -24.96
N GLU A 46 24.52 -18.99 -24.90
CA GLU A 46 25.92 -18.62 -24.74
C GLU A 46 26.09 -17.81 -23.45
N VAL A 47 27.01 -18.25 -22.57
CA VAL A 47 27.34 -17.54 -21.33
C VAL A 47 28.00 -16.20 -21.63
N ILE A 48 27.39 -15.11 -21.20
CA ILE A 48 27.94 -13.76 -21.31
C ILE A 48 28.88 -13.49 -20.14
N ARG A 49 28.40 -13.76 -18.91
CA ARG A 49 29.12 -13.44 -17.68
C ARG A 49 28.60 -14.28 -16.51
N GLU A 50 29.53 -14.82 -15.74
CA GLU A 50 29.22 -15.41 -14.44
C GLU A 50 29.28 -14.35 -13.33
N HIS A 51 28.23 -14.30 -12.52
CA HIS A 51 28.18 -13.52 -11.30
C HIS A 51 28.26 -14.45 -10.07
N ARG A 52 28.42 -13.85 -8.88
CA ARG A 52 28.51 -14.58 -7.62
C ARG A 52 27.30 -15.49 -7.39
N HIS A 53 26.10 -15.02 -7.71
CA HIS A 53 24.84 -15.71 -7.38
C HIS A 53 24.04 -16.20 -8.60
N TYR A 54 24.42 -15.80 -9.81
CA TYR A 54 23.70 -16.14 -11.04
C TYR A 54 24.62 -16.11 -12.25
N VAL A 55 24.13 -16.56 -13.39
CA VAL A 55 24.81 -16.49 -14.68
C VAL A 55 23.96 -15.67 -15.65
N ALA A 56 24.58 -14.74 -16.38
CA ALA A 56 23.97 -14.04 -17.49
C ALA A 56 24.37 -14.72 -18.80
N ALA A 57 23.37 -15.03 -19.62
CA ALA A 57 23.51 -15.70 -20.90
C ALA A 57 22.56 -15.06 -21.93
N LYS A 58 22.72 -15.44 -23.20
CA LYS A 58 21.80 -15.10 -24.30
C LYS A 58 21.51 -16.33 -25.13
N VAL A 59 20.35 -16.36 -25.77
CA VAL A 59 20.05 -17.35 -26.81
C VAL A 59 20.95 -17.09 -28.03
N VAL A 60 21.58 -18.15 -28.55
CA VAL A 60 22.29 -18.12 -29.84
C VAL A 60 21.60 -18.96 -30.90
N LYS A 61 20.84 -19.97 -30.49
CA LYS A 61 20.01 -20.80 -31.38
C LYS A 61 18.76 -21.25 -30.63
N VAL A 62 17.62 -21.26 -31.32
CA VAL A 62 16.38 -21.85 -30.84
C VAL A 62 16.19 -23.17 -31.57
N ASP A 63 16.19 -24.28 -30.84
CA ASP A 63 16.01 -25.62 -31.41
C ASP A 63 14.53 -26.01 -31.45
N SER A 64 13.75 -25.61 -30.44
CA SER A 64 12.29 -25.70 -30.41
C SER A 64 11.69 -24.35 -29.99
N ALA A 65 11.07 -23.65 -30.94
CA ALA A 65 10.54 -22.30 -30.73
C ALA A 65 9.14 -22.32 -30.11
N SER A 66 8.88 -21.35 -29.22
CA SER A 66 7.55 -21.09 -28.70
C SER A 66 6.63 -20.59 -29.81
N SER A 67 5.35 -20.96 -29.76
CA SER A 67 4.33 -20.40 -30.67
C SER A 67 4.15 -18.89 -30.55
N PHE A 68 4.65 -18.29 -29.46
CA PHE A 68 4.62 -16.85 -29.22
C PHE A 68 5.86 -16.12 -29.74
N ARG A 69 6.86 -16.82 -30.28
CA ARG A 69 8.06 -16.19 -30.83
C ARG A 69 7.72 -15.45 -32.12
N ILE A 70 8.20 -14.21 -32.21
CA ILE A 70 8.16 -13.39 -33.42
C ILE A 70 9.55 -12.86 -33.73
N GLU A 71 9.75 -12.39 -34.95
CA GLU A 71 11.01 -11.77 -35.34
C GLU A 71 11.04 -10.30 -34.89
N PRO A 72 12.06 -9.86 -34.13
CA PRO A 72 12.17 -8.48 -33.68
C PRO A 72 12.28 -7.50 -34.85
N GLU A 73 11.47 -6.45 -34.85
CA GLU A 73 11.51 -5.40 -35.89
C GLU A 73 12.76 -4.51 -35.77
N CYS A 74 13.24 -4.26 -34.54
CA CYS A 74 14.39 -3.39 -34.33
C CYS A 74 15.71 -4.10 -34.63
N LYS A 75 16.46 -3.59 -35.61
CA LYS A 75 17.82 -4.06 -35.96
C LYS A 75 18.83 -3.99 -34.80
N TYR A 76 18.53 -3.22 -33.75
CA TYR A 76 19.38 -3.09 -32.56
C TYR A 76 18.93 -3.99 -31.39
N PHE A 77 17.89 -4.81 -31.56
CA PHE A 77 17.42 -5.72 -30.52
C PHE A 77 18.54 -6.67 -30.06
N GLY A 78 18.65 -6.89 -28.74
CA GLY A 78 19.77 -7.61 -28.11
C GLY A 78 21.10 -6.84 -28.00
N LEU A 79 21.41 -5.93 -28.92
CA LEU A 79 22.59 -5.06 -28.83
C LEU A 79 22.32 -3.86 -27.91
N CYS A 80 21.19 -3.18 -28.09
CA CYS A 80 20.83 -1.99 -27.32
C CYS A 80 20.37 -2.31 -25.88
N THR A 81 19.68 -3.45 -25.68
CA THR A 81 19.06 -3.88 -24.42
C THR A 81 17.97 -2.97 -23.83
N GLY A 82 17.59 -1.87 -24.53
CA GLY A 82 16.47 -1.01 -24.13
C GLY A 82 15.11 -1.71 -24.19
N CYS A 83 14.91 -2.59 -25.18
CA CYS A 83 13.78 -3.52 -25.25
C CYS A 83 14.23 -4.92 -24.83
N GLN A 84 13.36 -5.66 -24.15
CA GLN A 84 13.64 -7.04 -23.73
C GLN A 84 12.78 -8.07 -24.46
N TRP A 85 11.63 -7.68 -25.02
CA TRP A 85 10.60 -8.62 -25.47
C TRP A 85 10.14 -8.45 -26.93
N GLN A 86 10.89 -7.75 -27.78
CA GLN A 86 10.49 -7.64 -29.20
C GLN A 86 10.45 -8.99 -29.94
N HIS A 87 11.07 -10.04 -29.39
CA HIS A 87 10.97 -11.41 -29.90
C HIS A 87 9.72 -12.17 -29.42
N ILE A 88 8.87 -11.53 -28.61
CA ILE A 88 7.67 -12.13 -28.02
C ILE A 88 6.44 -11.42 -28.59
N GLY A 89 5.48 -12.20 -29.11
CA GLY A 89 4.20 -11.69 -29.59
C GLY A 89 3.49 -10.85 -28.53
N TYR A 90 2.95 -9.70 -28.92
CA TYR A 90 2.47 -8.69 -27.99
C TYR A 90 1.41 -9.20 -26.99
N GLN A 91 0.48 -10.05 -27.43
CA GLN A 91 -0.51 -10.65 -26.53
C GLN A 91 0.14 -11.45 -25.40
N HIS A 92 1.19 -12.20 -25.73
CA HIS A 92 1.94 -12.95 -24.72
C HIS A 92 2.77 -12.02 -23.82
N GLN A 93 3.23 -10.86 -24.30
CA GLN A 93 3.84 -9.85 -23.42
C GLN A 93 2.84 -9.39 -22.33
N LEU A 94 1.58 -9.14 -22.70
CA LEU A 94 0.53 -8.74 -21.76
C LEU A 94 0.25 -9.83 -20.72
N GLU A 95 0.23 -11.10 -21.14
CA GLU A 95 0.10 -12.25 -20.24
C GLU A 95 1.28 -12.35 -19.27
N LEU A 96 2.52 -12.23 -19.76
CA LEU A 96 3.73 -12.26 -18.93
C LEU A 96 3.75 -11.13 -17.89
N LYS A 97 3.28 -9.92 -18.25
CA LYS A 97 3.14 -8.81 -17.29
C LYS A 97 2.14 -9.13 -16.19
N ARG A 98 0.98 -9.68 -16.56
CA ARG A 98 -0.03 -10.09 -15.60
C ARG A 98 0.51 -11.17 -14.65
N LEU A 99 1.15 -12.20 -15.19
CA LEU A 99 1.77 -13.27 -14.40
C LEU A 99 2.83 -12.75 -13.44
N ALA A 100 3.61 -11.74 -13.84
CA ALA A 100 4.60 -11.10 -12.97
C ALA A 100 3.94 -10.38 -11.78
N VAL A 101 2.77 -9.75 -11.99
CA VAL A 101 1.99 -9.13 -10.92
C VAL A 101 1.39 -10.19 -9.98
N GLU A 102 0.77 -11.23 -10.53
CA GLU A 102 0.21 -12.35 -9.75
C GLU A 102 1.30 -13.02 -8.89
N ASP A 103 2.48 -13.25 -9.46
CA ASP A 103 3.60 -13.86 -8.74
C ASP A 103 4.11 -12.95 -7.60
N ALA A 104 4.22 -11.65 -7.83
CA ALA A 104 4.64 -10.69 -6.82
C ALA A 104 3.65 -10.62 -5.64
N LEU A 105 2.33 -10.52 -5.93
CA LEU A 105 1.28 -10.52 -4.91
C LEU A 105 1.34 -11.79 -4.05
N ARG A 106 1.49 -12.95 -4.69
CA ARG A 106 1.58 -14.24 -4.00
C ARG A 106 2.85 -14.38 -3.17
N ARG A 107 4.04 -14.15 -3.75
CA ARG A 107 5.34 -14.45 -3.12
C ARG A 107 5.78 -13.39 -2.12
N VAL A 108 5.55 -12.12 -2.43
CA VAL A 108 5.98 -10.98 -1.59
C VAL A 108 4.85 -10.53 -0.67
N GLY A 109 3.65 -10.39 -1.22
CA GLY A 109 2.48 -9.94 -0.46
C GLY A 109 1.89 -11.04 0.43
N GLY A 110 2.04 -12.31 0.06
CA GLY A 110 1.29 -13.41 0.70
C GLY A 110 -0.21 -13.35 0.37
N ILE A 111 -0.57 -12.64 -0.70
CA ILE A 111 -1.95 -12.36 -1.11
C ILE A 111 -2.34 -13.39 -2.17
N LEU A 112 -3.22 -14.32 -1.82
CA LEU A 112 -3.57 -15.47 -2.68
C LEU A 112 -4.87 -15.26 -3.47
N GLU A 113 -5.82 -14.54 -2.89
CA GLU A 113 -7.19 -14.40 -3.42
C GLU A 113 -7.46 -12.95 -3.84
N VAL A 114 -6.78 -12.50 -4.90
CA VAL A 114 -7.02 -11.18 -5.49
C VAL A 114 -7.26 -11.29 -6.99
N GLN A 115 -8.25 -10.53 -7.46
CA GLN A 115 -8.52 -10.39 -8.88
C GLN A 115 -7.45 -9.52 -9.55
N VAL A 116 -6.47 -10.17 -10.20
CA VAL A 116 -5.59 -9.49 -11.14
C VAL A 116 -6.25 -9.49 -12.52
N LEU A 117 -6.57 -8.31 -13.04
CA LEU A 117 -7.24 -8.14 -14.32
C LEU A 117 -6.26 -8.37 -15.49
N PRO A 118 -6.75 -8.66 -16.71
CA PRO A 118 -5.91 -8.69 -17.91
C PRO A 118 -5.13 -7.39 -18.07
N THR A 119 -3.83 -7.46 -18.37
CA THR A 119 -3.01 -6.27 -18.59
C THR A 119 -3.62 -5.39 -19.67
N LEU A 120 -3.88 -4.13 -19.34
CA LEU A 120 -4.46 -3.17 -20.28
C LEU A 120 -3.40 -2.85 -21.37
N PRO A 121 -3.67 -3.16 -22.65
CA PRO A 121 -2.71 -2.91 -23.72
C PRO A 121 -2.50 -1.41 -23.89
N SER A 122 -1.27 -1.03 -24.24
CA SER A 122 -0.98 0.30 -24.75
C SER A 122 -1.69 0.54 -26.08
N PRO A 123 -2.22 1.75 -26.35
CA PRO A 123 -2.70 2.15 -27.66
C PRO A 123 -1.65 1.98 -28.76
N ASN A 124 -0.39 2.29 -28.43
CA ASN A 124 0.73 2.30 -29.37
C ASN A 124 1.86 1.41 -28.83
N GLN A 125 2.23 0.39 -29.58
CA GLN A 125 3.33 -0.53 -29.21
C GLN A 125 4.72 0.04 -29.51
N LEU A 126 4.79 0.97 -30.47
CA LEU A 126 5.97 1.64 -30.97
C LEU A 126 5.67 3.14 -31.07
N GLY A 127 6.69 3.99 -31.16
CA GLY A 127 6.54 5.44 -31.31
C GLY A 127 5.89 6.18 -30.13
N TYR A 128 5.61 5.49 -29.03
CA TYR A 128 4.86 6.05 -27.90
C TYR A 128 5.73 6.91 -26.97
N ARG A 129 7.06 6.69 -26.97
CA ARG A 129 7.95 7.20 -25.93
C ARG A 129 8.39 8.62 -26.23
N ASN A 130 8.01 9.55 -25.36
CA ASN A 130 8.26 10.98 -25.53
C ASN A 130 9.52 11.50 -24.79
N HIS A 131 10.30 10.61 -24.17
CA HIS A 131 11.51 10.95 -23.43
C HIS A 131 12.63 9.93 -23.67
N ALA A 132 13.76 10.44 -24.14
CA ALA A 132 14.99 9.72 -24.35
C ALA A 132 16.15 10.30 -23.52
N ARG A 133 17.03 9.43 -23.04
CA ARG A 133 18.32 9.81 -22.48
C ARG A 133 19.42 9.03 -23.18
N PHE A 134 20.09 9.68 -24.11
CA PHE A 134 21.16 9.10 -24.90
C PHE A 134 22.50 9.27 -24.21
N THR A 135 23.36 8.25 -24.37
CA THR A 135 24.78 8.35 -24.06
C THR A 135 25.51 8.91 -25.27
N VAL A 136 26.47 9.80 -25.04
CA VAL A 136 27.36 10.29 -26.09
C VAL A 136 28.56 9.34 -26.22
N GLY A 137 28.78 8.85 -27.44
CA GLY A 137 29.92 8.04 -27.79
C GLY A 137 31.23 8.85 -27.78
N ARG A 138 32.32 8.23 -27.35
CA ARG A 138 33.64 8.88 -27.24
C ARG A 138 34.24 9.30 -28.59
N ARG A 139 33.75 8.74 -29.70
CA ARG A 139 34.19 9.06 -31.05
C ARG A 139 33.08 9.86 -31.71
N GLU A 140 33.41 11.06 -32.17
CA GLU A 140 32.55 11.88 -33.04
C GLU A 140 31.19 12.29 -32.45
N GLY A 141 31.02 12.27 -31.11
CA GLY A 141 29.79 12.79 -30.49
C GLY A 141 28.51 12.07 -30.91
N VAL A 142 28.59 10.82 -31.38
CA VAL A 142 27.42 10.03 -31.80
C VAL A 142 26.56 9.66 -30.60
N LEU A 143 25.26 9.53 -30.81
CA LEU A 143 24.30 9.21 -29.76
C LEU A 143 23.90 7.73 -29.79
N GLY A 144 23.67 7.16 -28.62
CA GLY A 144 23.33 5.75 -28.50
C GLY A 144 23.08 5.30 -27.08
N PHE A 145 23.11 3.98 -26.87
CA PHE A 145 22.90 3.36 -25.57
C PHE A 145 24.07 2.45 -25.20
N VAL A 146 24.18 2.15 -23.91
CA VAL A 146 25.17 1.20 -23.40
C VAL A 146 24.46 -0.11 -23.10
N ASN A 147 24.89 -1.19 -23.74
CA ASN A 147 24.39 -2.53 -23.47
C ASN A 147 24.59 -2.89 -22.00
N ARG A 148 23.52 -3.32 -21.34
CA ARG A 148 23.51 -3.57 -19.88
C ARG A 148 24.54 -4.60 -19.42
N GLU A 149 24.69 -5.69 -20.17
CA GLU A 149 25.51 -6.83 -19.79
C GLU A 149 26.96 -6.67 -20.26
N THR A 150 27.14 -6.36 -21.53
CA THR A 150 28.48 -6.25 -22.15
C THR A 150 29.14 -4.90 -21.91
N ARG A 151 28.37 -3.88 -21.47
CA ARG A 151 28.82 -2.49 -21.31
C ARG A 151 29.35 -1.83 -22.58
N ARG A 152 29.07 -2.43 -23.73
CA ARG A 152 29.43 -1.89 -25.05
C ARG A 152 28.47 -0.77 -25.42
N PHE A 153 29.04 0.35 -25.88
CA PHE A 153 28.26 1.42 -26.51
C PHE A 153 27.79 0.97 -27.89
N ILE A 154 26.50 1.20 -28.17
CA ILE A 154 25.86 0.94 -29.45
C ILE A 154 25.30 2.26 -29.94
N GLU A 155 25.81 2.72 -31.07
CA GLU A 155 25.27 3.85 -31.81
C GLU A 155 23.90 3.51 -32.37
N ILE A 156 22.97 4.46 -32.27
CA ILE A 156 21.58 4.30 -32.72
C ILE A 156 21.24 5.44 -33.67
N ASP A 157 20.76 5.09 -34.86
CA ASP A 157 20.24 6.05 -35.82
C ASP A 157 18.75 6.31 -35.60
N GLU A 158 18.05 5.31 -35.06
CA GLU A 158 16.61 5.33 -34.85
C GLU A 158 16.22 4.35 -33.73
N CYS A 159 15.30 4.76 -32.86
CA CYS A 159 14.68 3.89 -31.87
C CYS A 159 13.18 3.78 -32.15
N LEU A 160 12.70 2.57 -32.46
CA LEU A 160 11.29 2.31 -32.79
C LEU A 160 10.32 2.64 -31.64
N LEU A 161 10.79 2.71 -30.39
CA LEU A 161 9.93 3.11 -29.26
C LEU A 161 9.72 4.63 -29.20
N MET A 162 10.67 5.42 -29.71
CA MET A 162 10.67 6.87 -29.54
C MET A 162 9.71 7.53 -30.51
N ALA A 163 9.06 8.61 -30.05
CA ALA A 163 8.25 9.45 -30.91
C ALA A 163 9.04 9.89 -32.17
N PRO A 164 8.39 9.97 -33.35
CA PRO A 164 9.08 10.29 -34.60
C PRO A 164 9.98 11.53 -34.54
N TRP A 165 9.52 12.58 -33.85
CA TRP A 165 10.28 13.81 -33.69
C TRP A 165 11.59 13.62 -32.91
N ILE A 166 11.63 12.72 -31.92
CA ILE A 166 12.87 12.41 -31.19
C ILE A 166 13.88 11.73 -32.12
N ASN A 167 13.43 10.86 -33.04
CA ASN A 167 14.31 10.24 -34.03
C ASN A 167 14.82 11.28 -35.06
N GLU A 168 13.99 12.27 -35.43
CA GLU A 168 14.42 13.40 -36.25
C GLU A 168 15.50 14.23 -35.53
N ALA A 169 15.29 14.56 -34.25
CA ALA A 169 16.25 15.29 -33.43
C ALA A 169 17.56 14.50 -33.24
N LEU A 170 17.47 13.19 -33.02
CA LEU A 170 18.61 12.28 -32.92
C LEU A 170 19.48 12.34 -34.18
N GLY A 171 18.87 12.26 -35.37
CA GLY A 171 19.59 12.36 -36.65
C GLY A 171 20.30 13.69 -36.84
N LYS A 172 19.68 14.79 -36.40
CA LYS A 172 20.23 16.15 -36.48
C LYS A 172 21.34 16.44 -35.45
N LEU A 173 21.33 15.77 -34.31
CA LEU A 173 22.33 15.92 -33.25
C LEU A 173 23.58 15.06 -33.45
N LYS A 174 23.46 14.02 -34.28
CA LYS A 174 24.54 13.08 -34.55
C LYS A 174 25.78 13.81 -35.05
N GLY A 175 26.92 13.64 -34.36
CA GLY A 175 28.16 14.35 -34.70
C GLY A 175 28.45 15.56 -33.83
N HIS A 176 27.42 16.14 -33.20
CA HIS A 176 27.46 17.49 -32.63
C HIS A 176 27.38 17.53 -31.10
N CYS A 177 27.49 16.38 -30.42
CA CYS A 177 27.31 16.28 -28.97
C CYS A 177 28.60 15.98 -28.18
N SER A 178 29.78 16.11 -28.79
CA SER A 178 31.08 15.70 -28.21
C SER A 178 31.44 16.40 -26.89
N GLU A 179 30.82 17.54 -26.60
CA GLU A 179 31.05 18.36 -25.41
C GLU A 179 30.31 17.88 -24.14
N THR A 180 29.47 16.85 -24.24
CA THR A 180 28.78 16.23 -23.10
C THR A 180 28.90 14.70 -23.14
N SER A 181 28.56 14.04 -22.03
CA SER A 181 28.51 12.57 -21.93
C SER A 181 27.10 12.00 -22.10
N GLN A 182 26.08 12.86 -22.01
CA GLN A 182 24.66 12.50 -22.05
C GLN A 182 23.87 13.62 -22.72
N VAL A 183 22.83 13.22 -23.46
CA VAL A 183 21.82 14.14 -24.00
C VAL A 183 20.44 13.60 -23.65
N ALA A 184 19.65 14.39 -22.93
CA ALA A 184 18.25 14.13 -22.69
C ALA A 184 17.40 14.88 -23.72
N ILE A 185 16.45 14.19 -24.34
CA ILE A 185 15.48 14.76 -25.28
C ILE A 185 14.10 14.44 -24.74
N ARG A 186 13.28 15.46 -24.54
CA ARG A 186 11.85 15.35 -24.24
C ARG A 186 11.06 16.04 -25.34
N TYR A 187 9.93 15.47 -25.67
CA TYR A 187 9.04 15.98 -26.70
C TYR A 187 7.61 15.98 -26.16
N GLY A 188 6.93 17.10 -26.28
CA GLY A 188 5.50 17.19 -26.06
C GLY A 188 4.79 16.63 -27.28
N SER A 189 4.40 15.36 -27.21
CA SER A 189 3.77 14.64 -28.32
C SER A 189 2.47 15.30 -28.82
N GLN A 190 1.76 16.00 -27.94
CA GLN A 190 0.53 16.71 -28.25
C GLN A 190 0.73 18.22 -28.41
N SER A 191 1.67 18.82 -27.68
CA SER A 191 1.95 20.28 -27.75
C SER A 191 2.89 20.66 -28.91
N GLY A 192 3.72 19.72 -29.37
CA GLY A 192 4.82 19.96 -30.31
C GLY A 192 6.04 20.64 -29.70
N ASP A 193 6.04 20.95 -28.39
CA ASP A 193 7.17 21.57 -27.70
C ASP A 193 8.27 20.55 -27.37
N TRP A 194 9.48 21.00 -27.04
CA TRP A 194 10.59 20.09 -26.75
C TRP A 194 11.59 20.68 -25.76
N LEU A 195 12.36 19.78 -25.16
CA LEU A 195 13.50 20.10 -24.33
C LEU A 195 14.67 19.21 -24.69
N ILE A 196 15.84 19.83 -24.87
CA ILE A 196 17.10 19.13 -25.09
C ILE A 196 18.10 19.64 -24.06
N GLN A 197 18.70 18.73 -23.30
CA GLN A 197 19.64 19.03 -22.23
C GLN A 197 20.90 18.15 -22.33
N PRO A 198 22.10 18.68 -22.09
CA PRO A 198 22.41 20.06 -21.68
C PRO A 198 22.34 21.06 -22.85
N THR A 199 22.70 22.32 -22.60
CA THR A 199 23.03 23.27 -23.67
C THR A 199 24.18 22.72 -24.50
N LEU A 200 24.02 22.76 -25.81
CA LEU A 200 25.04 22.44 -26.78
C LEU A 200 25.50 23.71 -27.50
N SER A 201 26.82 23.88 -27.61
CA SER A 201 27.50 25.02 -28.24
C SER A 201 27.91 24.78 -29.69
N ASP A 202 27.85 23.54 -30.17
CA ASP A 202 28.19 23.21 -31.56
C ASP A 202 27.24 23.92 -32.55
N PRO A 203 27.78 24.72 -33.51
CA PRO A 203 26.97 25.49 -34.44
C PRO A 203 26.20 24.64 -35.45
N GLY A 204 26.52 23.34 -35.56
CA GLY A 204 25.80 22.37 -36.38
C GLY A 204 24.48 21.89 -35.77
N VAL A 205 24.22 22.19 -34.48
CA VAL A 205 22.95 21.87 -33.83
C VAL A 205 21.85 22.81 -34.35
N PRO A 206 20.83 22.29 -35.07
CA PRO A 206 19.91 23.15 -35.82
C PRO A 206 18.72 23.68 -35.00
N PHE A 207 18.68 23.42 -33.69
CA PHE A 207 17.59 23.85 -32.81
C PHE A 207 18.09 24.28 -31.42
N PRO A 208 17.30 25.10 -30.69
CA PRO A 208 17.63 25.49 -29.34
C PRO A 208 17.81 24.28 -28.41
N THR A 209 18.82 24.36 -27.54
CA THR A 209 19.12 23.40 -26.49
C THR A 209 19.33 24.14 -25.16
N GLY A 210 19.31 23.42 -24.05
CA GLY A 210 19.42 24.01 -22.72
C GLY A 210 18.11 24.54 -22.13
N GLN A 211 16.96 24.21 -22.71
CA GLN A 211 15.65 24.60 -22.16
C GLN A 211 15.47 24.06 -20.74
N LYS A 212 14.95 24.90 -19.84
CA LYS A 212 14.72 24.48 -18.44
C LYS A 212 13.46 23.62 -18.27
N ASN A 213 12.48 23.80 -19.16
CA ASN A 213 11.21 23.09 -19.19
C ASN A 213 10.74 22.94 -20.64
N TYR A 214 9.74 22.10 -20.84
CA TYR A 214 8.92 21.99 -22.06
C TYR A 214 7.44 21.90 -21.64
N LEU A 215 6.55 22.10 -22.59
CA LEU A 215 5.11 21.87 -22.45
C LEU A 215 4.73 20.50 -23.02
N GLU A 216 3.80 19.81 -22.38
CA GLU A 216 3.07 18.67 -22.93
C GLU A 216 1.57 18.88 -22.70
N MET A 217 0.72 18.27 -23.53
CA MET A 217 -0.73 18.38 -23.36
C MET A 217 -1.35 17.01 -23.14
N VAL A 218 -2.21 16.90 -22.13
CA VAL A 218 -2.94 15.67 -21.80
C VAL A 218 -4.41 16.01 -21.60
N ARG A 219 -5.32 15.41 -22.37
CA ARG A 219 -6.77 15.72 -22.30
C ARG A 219 -7.11 17.22 -22.37
N GLY A 220 -6.37 17.98 -23.18
CA GLY A 220 -6.56 19.43 -23.34
C GLY A 220 -6.07 20.28 -22.16
N VAL A 221 -5.30 19.69 -21.23
CA VAL A 221 -4.62 20.40 -20.14
C VAL A 221 -3.14 20.50 -20.47
N ASP A 222 -2.59 21.71 -20.40
CA ASP A 222 -1.17 21.95 -20.59
C ASP A 222 -0.39 21.68 -19.30
N PHE A 223 0.73 20.97 -19.45
CA PHE A 223 1.67 20.68 -18.38
C PHE A 223 3.03 21.25 -18.75
N LYS A 224 3.46 22.24 -17.98
CA LYS A 224 4.86 22.62 -17.90
C LYS A 224 5.62 21.60 -17.07
N VAL A 225 6.71 21.11 -17.64
CA VAL A 225 7.53 20.08 -17.02
C VAL A 225 9.00 20.49 -17.09
N SER A 226 9.59 20.74 -15.93
CA SER A 226 11.01 21.05 -15.80
C SER A 226 11.88 19.84 -16.11
N SER A 227 13.11 20.08 -16.60
CA SER A 227 14.09 19.04 -16.95
C SER A 227 14.26 17.92 -15.91
N PRO A 228 14.43 18.21 -14.60
CA PRO A 228 14.59 17.17 -13.58
C PRO A 228 13.26 16.53 -13.15
N ALA A 229 12.11 17.13 -13.48
CA ALA A 229 10.82 16.65 -13.04
C ALA A 229 10.40 15.38 -13.79
N PHE A 230 9.69 14.50 -13.10
CA PHE A 230 9.10 13.31 -13.71
C PHE A 230 7.83 13.67 -14.49
N PHE A 231 7.62 13.00 -15.62
CA PHE A 231 6.37 13.02 -16.36
C PHE A 231 6.21 11.70 -17.11
N GLN A 232 4.97 11.28 -17.33
CA GLN A 232 4.70 10.01 -17.97
C GLN A 232 5.17 10.01 -19.43
N VAL A 233 5.78 8.91 -19.84
CA VAL A 233 6.45 8.83 -21.16
C VAL A 233 5.55 8.34 -22.30
N ASN A 234 4.35 7.85 -21.97
CA ASN A 234 3.37 7.29 -22.90
C ASN A 234 2.03 7.97 -22.65
N ILE A 235 1.81 9.12 -23.29
CA ILE A 235 0.63 9.97 -23.06
C ILE A 235 -0.68 9.24 -23.36
N PRO A 236 -0.85 8.51 -24.49
CA PRO A 236 -2.08 7.77 -24.74
C PRO A 236 -2.44 6.76 -23.64
N GLN A 237 -1.44 6.16 -22.98
CA GLN A 237 -1.68 5.25 -21.87
C GLN A 237 -1.95 5.97 -20.55
N LEU A 238 -1.31 7.12 -20.30
CA LEU A 238 -1.67 8.00 -19.18
C LEU A 238 -3.13 8.43 -19.27
N GLU A 239 -3.64 8.79 -20.45
CA GLU A 239 -5.04 9.15 -20.61
C GLU A 239 -5.98 8.02 -20.21
N ARG A 240 -5.65 6.76 -20.52
CA ARG A 240 -6.44 5.60 -20.06
C ARG A 240 -6.34 5.38 -18.56
N MET A 241 -5.16 5.61 -17.97
CA MET A 241 -4.96 5.51 -16.53
C MET A 241 -5.82 6.52 -15.75
N VAL A 242 -6.04 7.73 -16.28
CA VAL A 242 -6.94 8.73 -15.67
C VAL A 242 -8.38 8.21 -15.59
N ASP A 243 -8.90 7.58 -16.66
CA ASP A 243 -10.24 6.99 -16.61
C ASP A 243 -10.33 5.88 -15.57
N LEU A 244 -9.32 5.00 -15.54
CA LEU A 244 -9.26 3.93 -14.55
C LEU A 244 -9.20 4.46 -13.12
N LEU A 245 -8.44 5.52 -12.85
CA LEU A 245 -8.36 6.16 -11.54
C LEU A 245 -9.71 6.75 -11.13
N ARG A 246 -10.37 7.48 -12.05
CA ARG A 246 -11.71 8.03 -11.82
C ARG A 246 -12.70 6.92 -11.45
N ASP A 247 -12.72 5.83 -12.22
CA ASP A 247 -13.66 4.73 -12.04
C ASP A 247 -13.35 3.93 -10.76
N ALA A 248 -12.07 3.64 -10.50
CA ALA A 248 -11.60 2.96 -9.30
C ALA A 248 -11.94 3.70 -8.00
N LEU A 249 -11.80 5.03 -8.03
CA LEU A 249 -12.15 5.90 -6.90
C LEU A 249 -13.64 6.28 -6.87
N SER A 250 -14.41 5.87 -7.89
CA SER A 250 -15.85 6.15 -8.02
C SER A 250 -16.19 7.64 -7.92
N LEU A 251 -15.35 8.50 -8.49
CA LEU A 251 -15.47 9.95 -8.39
C LEU A 251 -16.74 10.48 -9.09
N SER A 252 -17.62 11.16 -8.36
CA SER A 252 -18.85 11.78 -8.88
C SER A 252 -18.77 13.30 -8.99
N GLY A 253 -17.78 13.94 -8.35
CA GLY A 253 -17.63 15.40 -8.30
C GLY A 253 -17.84 15.99 -6.92
N ASP A 254 -18.13 15.17 -5.91
CA ASP A 254 -18.41 15.61 -4.54
C ASP A 254 -17.24 15.28 -3.58
N GLU A 255 -16.35 14.39 -4.00
CA GLU A 255 -15.31 13.82 -3.13
C GLU A 255 -14.19 14.81 -2.82
N THR A 256 -13.64 14.70 -1.61
CA THR A 256 -12.30 15.23 -1.31
C THR A 256 -11.24 14.17 -1.65
N LEU A 257 -10.48 14.45 -2.70
CA LEU A 257 -9.41 13.59 -3.22
C LEU A 257 -8.05 14.09 -2.76
N VAL A 258 -7.18 13.20 -2.29
CA VAL A 258 -5.75 13.47 -2.14
C VAL A 258 -4.97 12.83 -3.29
N ASP A 259 -4.12 13.60 -3.94
CA ASP A 259 -3.08 13.13 -4.85
C ASP A 259 -1.73 13.17 -4.10
N ALA A 260 -1.30 12.02 -3.59
CA ALA A 260 -0.07 11.89 -2.84
C ALA A 260 1.10 11.53 -3.78
N TYR A 261 2.25 12.18 -3.55
CA TYR A 261 3.39 12.15 -4.48
C TYR A 261 3.03 12.80 -5.84
N ALA A 262 2.33 13.93 -5.78
CA ALA A 262 1.67 14.55 -6.93
C ALA A 262 2.62 14.97 -8.06
N GLY A 263 3.93 15.09 -7.79
CA GLY A 263 4.91 15.51 -8.78
C GLY A 263 4.57 16.89 -9.34
N VAL A 264 4.40 16.96 -10.66
CA VAL A 264 4.01 18.21 -11.35
C VAL A 264 2.49 18.47 -11.33
N GLY A 265 1.74 17.73 -10.51
CA GLY A 265 0.28 17.84 -10.38
C GLY A 265 -0.49 17.14 -11.49
N THR A 266 0.06 16.06 -12.07
CA THR A 266 -0.56 15.36 -13.21
C THR A 266 -1.94 14.81 -12.88
N PHE A 267 -2.04 13.96 -11.85
CA PHE A 267 -3.35 13.41 -11.47
C PHE A 267 -4.22 14.46 -10.82
N ALA A 268 -3.66 15.32 -9.96
CA ALA A 268 -4.41 16.42 -9.36
C ALA A 268 -5.13 17.27 -10.41
N SER A 269 -4.46 17.68 -11.49
CA SER A 269 -5.07 18.51 -12.54
C SER A 269 -6.04 17.74 -13.46
N LEU A 270 -5.76 16.46 -13.74
CA LEU A 270 -6.58 15.63 -14.62
C LEU A 270 -7.83 15.04 -13.93
N LEU A 271 -7.78 14.85 -12.61
CA LEU A 271 -8.89 14.36 -11.79
C LEU A 271 -9.72 15.49 -11.16
N ALA A 272 -9.19 16.71 -11.07
CA ALA A 272 -9.91 17.88 -10.58
C ALA A 272 -11.32 18.09 -11.16
N PRO A 273 -11.58 17.87 -12.47
CA PRO A 273 -12.94 17.99 -13.01
C PRO A 273 -13.96 17.00 -12.45
N PHE A 274 -13.50 15.93 -11.79
CA PHE A 274 -14.32 14.84 -11.28
C PHE A 274 -14.38 14.80 -9.75
N ALA A 275 -13.79 15.76 -9.04
CA ALA A 275 -13.76 15.80 -7.57
C ALA A 275 -14.25 17.16 -7.05
N GLY A 276 -14.85 17.17 -5.87
CA GLY A 276 -15.31 18.40 -5.23
C GLY A 276 -14.11 19.24 -4.77
N LYS A 277 -13.07 18.58 -4.28
CA LYS A 277 -11.79 19.18 -3.86
C LYS A 277 -10.65 18.20 -4.11
N VAL A 278 -9.49 18.73 -4.50
CA VAL A 278 -8.25 17.96 -4.65
C VAL A 278 -7.13 18.57 -3.80
N ILE A 279 -6.41 17.73 -3.07
CA ILE A 279 -5.23 18.11 -2.27
C ILE A 279 -4.02 17.38 -2.87
N ALA A 280 -3.13 18.12 -3.51
CA ALA A 280 -1.89 17.61 -4.06
C ALA A 280 -0.76 17.71 -3.02
N ILE A 281 -0.08 16.59 -2.74
CA ILE A 281 1.03 16.54 -1.77
C ILE A 281 2.34 16.25 -2.51
N GLU A 282 3.32 17.13 -2.35
CA GLU A 282 4.65 16.99 -2.98
C GLU A 282 5.74 17.65 -2.11
N GLU A 283 6.96 17.09 -2.11
CA GLU A 283 8.11 17.62 -1.36
C GLU A 283 9.17 18.27 -2.25
N SER A 284 9.27 17.86 -3.52
CA SER A 284 10.25 18.33 -4.49
C SER A 284 9.95 19.76 -4.93
N ALA A 285 10.83 20.69 -4.55
CA ALA A 285 10.69 22.10 -4.90
C ALA A 285 10.55 22.35 -6.43
N ALA A 286 11.25 21.56 -7.25
CA ALA A 286 11.15 21.68 -8.71
C ALA A 286 9.77 21.25 -9.22
N ALA A 287 9.26 20.12 -8.73
CA ALA A 287 7.96 19.59 -9.13
C ALA A 287 6.81 20.48 -8.62
N ILE A 288 6.92 21.00 -7.39
CA ILE A 288 5.98 21.97 -6.82
C ILE A 288 5.90 23.24 -7.67
N SER A 289 7.04 23.76 -8.14
CA SER A 289 7.07 24.95 -8.99
C SER A 289 6.29 24.72 -10.28
N ASP A 290 6.48 23.56 -10.91
CA ASP A 290 5.73 23.17 -12.10
C ASP A 290 4.24 22.98 -11.77
N ALA A 291 3.93 22.31 -10.65
CA ALA A 291 2.58 22.03 -10.21
C ALA A 291 1.76 23.31 -10.03
N TYR A 292 2.31 24.35 -9.39
CA TYR A 292 1.62 25.63 -9.25
C TYR A 292 1.16 26.23 -10.58
N GLU A 293 1.97 26.12 -11.63
CA GLU A 293 1.61 26.61 -12.96
C GLU A 293 0.55 25.68 -13.60
N ASN A 294 0.71 24.37 -13.45
CA ASN A 294 -0.16 23.35 -14.06
C ASN A 294 -1.57 23.28 -13.43
N ILE A 295 -1.71 23.67 -12.16
CA ILE A 295 -3.00 23.69 -11.47
C ILE A 295 -3.59 25.10 -11.38
N ALA A 296 -2.91 26.15 -11.88
CA ALA A 296 -3.32 27.54 -11.70
C ALA A 296 -4.74 27.86 -12.18
N LEU A 297 -5.25 27.08 -13.14
CA LEU A 297 -6.60 27.21 -13.70
C LEU A 297 -7.65 26.33 -12.99
N ARG A 298 -7.29 25.71 -11.86
CA ARG A 298 -8.14 24.79 -11.09
C ARG A 298 -8.43 25.35 -9.71
N ASP A 299 -9.61 25.94 -9.54
CA ASP A 299 -10.00 26.58 -8.27
C ASP A 299 -10.23 25.57 -7.14
N ASN A 300 -10.46 24.29 -7.47
CA ASN A 300 -10.70 23.22 -6.51
C ASN A 300 -9.46 22.38 -6.17
N VAL A 301 -8.25 22.81 -6.56
CA VAL A 301 -7.00 22.12 -6.25
C VAL A 301 -6.15 22.95 -5.30
N SER A 302 -5.68 22.35 -4.21
CA SER A 302 -4.69 22.95 -3.30
C SER A 302 -3.41 22.12 -3.25
N ILE A 303 -2.25 22.78 -3.11
CA ILE A 303 -0.95 22.12 -2.94
C ILE A 303 -0.53 22.22 -1.47
N MET A 304 -0.22 21.08 -0.87
CA MET A 304 0.43 20.97 0.42
C MET A 304 1.89 20.52 0.24
N LYS A 305 2.82 21.36 0.67
CA LYS A 305 4.26 21.09 0.53
C LYS A 305 4.76 20.32 1.72
N GLY A 306 5.33 19.15 1.47
CA GLY A 306 5.93 18.34 2.53
C GLY A 306 5.97 16.87 2.14
N LYS A 307 6.58 16.08 3.03
CA LYS A 307 6.58 14.64 2.89
C LYS A 307 5.16 14.10 3.05
N THR A 308 4.79 13.15 2.19
CA THR A 308 3.47 12.52 2.17
C THR A 308 3.05 12.04 3.55
N GLU A 309 3.90 11.32 4.27
CA GLU A 309 3.59 10.79 5.61
C GLU A 309 3.25 11.87 6.63
N ASN A 310 3.94 13.02 6.59
CA ASN A 310 3.73 14.11 7.53
C ASN A 310 2.43 14.83 7.22
N VAL A 311 2.24 15.21 5.94
CA VAL A 311 1.04 15.94 5.52
C VAL A 311 -0.21 15.10 5.76
N LEU A 312 -0.20 13.81 5.38
CA LEU A 312 -1.34 12.93 5.63
C LEU A 312 -1.66 12.78 7.12
N THR A 313 -0.64 12.73 7.98
CA THR A 313 -0.85 12.62 9.44
C THR A 313 -1.52 13.85 10.03
N ASP A 314 -1.19 15.04 9.51
CA ASP A 314 -1.66 16.32 10.03
C ASP A 314 -3.00 16.78 9.43
N LEU A 315 -3.48 16.13 8.36
CA LEU A 315 -4.77 16.43 7.73
C LEU A 315 -5.94 16.29 8.72
N GLN A 316 -6.67 17.39 8.92
CA GLN A 316 -7.85 17.44 9.80
C GLN A 316 -9.18 17.30 9.03
N GLU A 317 -9.13 17.46 7.72
CA GLU A 317 -10.31 17.38 6.85
C GLU A 317 -10.67 15.94 6.49
N MET A 318 -11.96 15.68 6.25
CA MET A 318 -12.43 14.36 5.82
C MET A 318 -11.94 14.11 4.39
N VAL A 319 -11.16 13.05 4.21
CA VAL A 319 -10.70 12.58 2.91
C VAL A 319 -11.55 11.38 2.48
N ASP A 320 -12.09 11.45 1.26
CA ASP A 320 -12.91 10.37 0.71
C ASP A 320 -12.08 9.37 -0.08
N CYS A 321 -11.11 9.88 -0.85
CA CYS A 321 -10.32 9.10 -1.78
C CYS A 321 -8.84 9.53 -1.75
N ILE A 322 -7.92 8.59 -1.95
CA ILE A 322 -6.48 8.88 -2.10
C ILE A 322 -5.94 8.18 -3.35
N VAL A 323 -5.17 8.90 -4.16
CA VAL A 323 -4.22 8.32 -5.13
C VAL A 323 -2.83 8.30 -4.49
N LEU A 324 -2.16 7.15 -4.51
CA LEU A 324 -0.77 6.97 -4.13
C LEU A 324 0.04 6.66 -5.39
N ASP A 325 0.95 7.53 -5.82
CA ASP A 325 1.91 7.26 -6.92
C ASP A 325 3.37 7.39 -6.44
N PRO A 326 3.83 6.52 -5.53
CA PRO A 326 5.16 6.63 -4.95
C PRO A 326 6.28 6.31 -5.95
N PRO A 327 7.54 6.67 -5.64
CA PRO A 327 8.69 6.23 -6.41
C PRO A 327 8.84 4.69 -6.37
N ARG A 328 9.75 4.15 -7.19
CA ARG A 328 10.05 2.69 -7.29
C ARG A 328 10.27 1.95 -5.96
N SER A 329 10.67 2.65 -4.90
CA SER A 329 10.83 2.07 -3.56
C SER A 329 9.51 1.73 -2.86
N GLY A 330 8.37 2.18 -3.40
CA GLY A 330 7.06 2.16 -2.76
C GLY A 330 6.92 3.26 -1.69
N CYS A 331 5.83 3.19 -0.94
CA CYS A 331 5.54 4.09 0.18
C CYS A 331 6.45 3.80 1.38
N GLN A 332 6.68 4.83 2.19
CA GLN A 332 7.22 4.66 3.53
C GLN A 332 6.14 4.05 4.44
N LEU A 333 6.55 3.33 5.49
CA LEU A 333 5.62 2.68 6.42
C LEU A 333 4.71 3.71 7.11
N GLU A 334 5.27 4.88 7.44
CA GLU A 334 4.57 6.00 8.05
C GLU A 334 3.47 6.54 7.12
N ALA A 335 3.70 6.57 5.81
CA ALA A 335 2.70 7.00 4.84
C ALA A 335 1.53 6.00 4.76
N LEU A 336 1.81 4.70 4.71
CA LEU A 336 0.78 3.66 4.76
C LEU A 336 -0.02 3.70 6.07
N SER A 337 0.66 3.96 7.19
CA SER A 337 0.03 4.11 8.50
C SER A 337 -0.88 5.34 8.56
N ALA A 338 -0.45 6.45 7.96
CA ALA A 338 -1.27 7.66 7.84
C ALA A 338 -2.52 7.41 6.97
N VAL A 339 -2.40 6.68 5.85
CA VAL A 339 -3.55 6.28 5.02
C VAL A 339 -4.51 5.37 5.79
N ALA A 340 -4.00 4.41 6.57
CA ALA A 340 -4.82 3.55 7.42
C ALA A 340 -5.57 4.36 8.51
N LYS A 341 -4.91 5.37 9.09
CA LYS A 341 -5.51 6.24 10.11
C LYS A 341 -6.57 7.18 9.54
N LEU A 342 -6.29 7.82 8.39
CA LEU A 342 -7.24 8.70 7.71
C LEU A 342 -8.48 7.94 7.21
N ALA A 343 -8.29 6.66 6.87
CA ALA A 343 -9.35 5.76 6.42
C ALA A 343 -10.28 6.35 5.32
N PRO A 344 -9.74 6.88 4.20
CA PRO A 344 -10.54 7.14 3.00
C PRO A 344 -11.33 5.89 2.57
N ARG A 345 -12.49 6.10 1.95
CA ARG A 345 -13.36 4.99 1.49
C ARG A 345 -12.69 4.19 0.39
N LYS A 346 -11.92 4.87 -0.48
CA LYS A 346 -11.20 4.28 -1.61
C LYS A 346 -9.75 4.74 -1.62
N VAL A 347 -8.86 3.81 -1.96
CA VAL A 347 -7.44 4.10 -2.25
C VAL A 347 -7.09 3.51 -3.60
N ALA A 348 -6.50 4.33 -4.46
CA ALA A 348 -5.91 3.92 -5.72
C ALA A 348 -4.39 3.99 -5.59
N TYR A 349 -3.71 2.84 -5.65
CA TYR A 349 -2.25 2.77 -5.60
C TYR A 349 -1.71 2.50 -7.00
N VAL A 350 -0.97 3.47 -7.55
CA VAL A 350 -0.22 3.38 -8.81
C VAL A 350 1.21 2.93 -8.50
N SER A 351 1.72 1.93 -9.21
CA SER A 351 3.09 1.44 -9.02
C SER A 351 3.72 0.93 -10.31
N CYS A 352 4.96 1.31 -10.54
CA CYS A 352 5.80 0.79 -11.62
C CYS A 352 6.63 -0.45 -11.21
N ASP A 353 6.49 -0.94 -9.97
CA ASP A 353 7.16 -2.13 -9.46
C ASP A 353 6.15 -3.05 -8.71
N PRO A 354 5.87 -4.25 -9.23
CA PRO A 354 4.93 -5.18 -8.61
C PRO A 354 5.37 -5.71 -7.23
N GLN A 355 6.67 -5.78 -6.94
CA GLN A 355 7.17 -6.34 -5.68
C GLN A 355 6.97 -5.35 -4.54
N THR A 356 7.30 -4.07 -4.75
CA THR A 356 7.05 -3.03 -3.74
C THR A 356 5.55 -2.77 -3.58
N LEU A 357 4.77 -2.84 -4.67
CA LEU A 357 3.31 -2.83 -4.59
C LEU A 357 2.78 -3.94 -3.68
N ALA A 358 3.20 -5.19 -3.91
CA ALA A 358 2.76 -6.34 -3.12
C ALA A 358 3.12 -6.22 -1.63
N ARG A 359 4.30 -5.69 -1.32
CA ARG A 359 4.73 -5.39 0.06
C ARG A 359 3.78 -4.38 0.72
N ASP A 360 3.45 -3.29 0.03
CA ASP A 360 2.65 -2.20 0.59
C ASP A 360 1.17 -2.60 0.73
N LEU A 361 0.64 -3.33 -0.26
CA LEU A 361 -0.71 -3.90 -0.19
C LEU A 361 -0.87 -4.86 0.98
N LYS A 362 0.16 -5.67 1.31
CA LYS A 362 0.14 -6.52 2.51
C LYS A 362 -0.08 -5.70 3.78
N ILE A 363 0.62 -4.58 3.92
CA ILE A 363 0.50 -3.70 5.08
C ILE A 363 -0.90 -3.07 5.14
N LEU A 364 -1.41 -2.55 4.02
CA LEU A 364 -2.74 -1.92 3.96
C LEU A 364 -3.87 -2.92 4.26
N THR A 365 -3.74 -4.18 3.80
CA THR A 365 -4.74 -5.24 4.01
C THR A 365 -4.74 -5.84 5.42
N GLN A 366 -3.60 -5.82 6.10
CA GLN A 366 -3.52 -6.07 7.54
C GLN A 366 -4.24 -4.99 8.36
N GLY A 367 -4.38 -3.79 7.79
CA GLY A 367 -5.16 -2.70 8.34
C GLY A 367 -6.63 -2.72 7.89
N PRO A 368 -7.25 -1.54 7.71
CA PRO A 368 -8.69 -1.43 7.49
C PRO A 368 -9.11 -1.63 6.03
N TYR A 369 -8.21 -2.02 5.12
CA TYR A 369 -8.51 -2.11 3.68
C TYR A 369 -8.61 -3.54 3.18
N GLN A 370 -9.38 -3.71 2.12
CA GLN A 370 -9.39 -4.91 1.29
C GLN A 370 -9.12 -4.52 -0.17
N ILE A 371 -8.41 -5.38 -0.90
CA ILE A 371 -8.11 -5.16 -2.32
C ILE A 371 -9.35 -5.56 -3.12
N GLU A 372 -9.83 -4.67 -3.99
CA GLU A 372 -10.91 -4.97 -4.92
C GLU A 372 -10.38 -5.59 -6.20
N SER A 373 -9.36 -4.97 -6.78
CA SER A 373 -8.70 -5.47 -7.99
C SER A 373 -7.30 -4.89 -8.14
N VAL A 374 -6.49 -5.56 -8.97
CA VAL A 374 -5.23 -5.02 -9.47
C VAL A 374 -5.28 -5.05 -11.00
N GLN A 375 -5.16 -3.89 -11.62
CA GLN A 375 -5.13 -3.69 -13.06
C GLN A 375 -3.68 -3.43 -13.50
N PRO A 376 -2.99 -4.39 -14.13
CA PRO A 376 -1.73 -4.11 -14.79
C PRO A 376 -1.98 -3.27 -16.06
N LEU A 377 -1.10 -2.34 -16.39
CA LEU A 377 -1.14 -1.51 -17.57
C LEU A 377 0.19 -1.63 -18.30
N ASP A 378 0.12 -1.76 -19.62
CA ASP A 378 1.31 -1.70 -20.45
C ASP A 378 1.72 -0.26 -20.76
N MET A 379 2.36 0.39 -19.78
CA MET A 379 2.96 1.72 -19.97
C MET A 379 4.21 1.67 -20.85
N PHE A 380 4.86 0.51 -20.94
CA PHE A 380 6.12 0.31 -21.64
C PHE A 380 6.14 -0.96 -22.52
N PRO A 381 5.41 -0.96 -23.66
CA PRO A 381 5.44 -2.06 -24.62
C PRO A 381 6.86 -2.46 -25.02
N GLN A 382 7.06 -3.73 -25.39
CA GLN A 382 8.36 -4.30 -25.77
C GLN A 382 9.39 -4.40 -24.63
N THR A 383 9.02 -3.98 -23.43
CA THR A 383 9.82 -4.10 -22.21
C THR A 383 9.09 -4.94 -21.17
N HIS A 384 9.84 -5.46 -20.19
CA HIS A 384 9.28 -6.21 -19.06
C HIS A 384 8.57 -5.33 -18.03
N HIS A 385 8.73 -4.01 -18.10
CA HIS A 385 8.13 -3.10 -17.13
C HIS A 385 6.60 -3.13 -17.24
N VAL A 386 5.94 -3.13 -16.09
CA VAL A 386 4.49 -3.10 -15.96
C VAL A 386 4.13 -2.02 -14.95
N GLU A 387 3.17 -1.18 -15.31
CA GLU A 387 2.54 -0.26 -14.38
C GLU A 387 1.33 -0.96 -13.78
N CYS A 388 1.00 -0.71 -12.51
CA CYS A 388 -0.10 -1.38 -11.84
C CYS A 388 -0.97 -0.32 -11.15
N LEU A 389 -2.29 -0.46 -11.28
CA LEU A 389 -3.25 0.23 -10.46
C LEU A 389 -3.94 -0.78 -9.53
N ALA A 390 -3.69 -0.69 -8.23
CA ALA A 390 -4.44 -1.43 -7.23
C ALA A 390 -5.55 -0.57 -6.66
N THR A 391 -6.77 -1.08 -6.64
CA THR A 391 -7.92 -0.43 -6.02
C THR A 391 -8.21 -1.11 -4.69
N LEU A 392 -8.22 -0.33 -3.62
CA LEU A 392 -8.60 -0.78 -2.29
C LEU A 392 -9.87 -0.06 -1.86
N ARG A 393 -10.73 -0.77 -1.15
CA ARG A 393 -11.85 -0.19 -0.41
C ARG A 393 -11.65 -0.39 1.08
N LEU A 394 -12.17 0.55 1.85
CA LEU A 394 -12.28 0.39 3.30
C LEU A 394 -13.19 -0.82 3.59
N LYS A 395 -12.78 -1.67 4.54
CA LYS A 395 -13.61 -2.77 5.04
C LYS A 395 -14.88 -2.18 5.67
N THR A 396 -16.01 -2.88 5.54
CA THR A 396 -17.28 -2.42 6.11
C THR A 396 -17.13 -2.25 7.63
N GLY A 397 -17.69 -1.17 8.18
CA GLY A 397 -17.59 -0.82 9.61
C GLY A 397 -16.19 -0.47 10.12
N HIS A 398 -15.22 -0.20 9.22
CA HIS A 398 -13.91 0.34 9.59
C HIS A 398 -13.84 1.86 9.34
N PRO A 399 -12.89 2.58 9.97
CA PRO A 399 -11.95 2.10 10.99
C PRO A 399 -12.65 1.78 12.31
N ILE A 400 -12.06 0.90 13.12
CA ILE A 400 -12.52 0.62 14.49
C ILE A 400 -11.65 1.44 15.46
N THR A 401 -12.26 2.09 16.43
CA THR A 401 -11.56 2.85 17.49
C THR A 401 -11.96 2.34 18.87
N LEU A 402 -10.98 1.95 19.69
CA LEU A 402 -11.18 1.63 21.09
C LEU A 402 -11.11 2.91 21.95
N ALA A 403 -12.25 3.27 22.54
CA ALA A 403 -12.39 4.33 23.54
C ALA A 403 -11.99 3.79 24.92
N SER A 404 -10.70 3.55 25.15
CA SER A 404 -10.22 3.01 26.42
C SER A 404 -8.76 3.32 26.72
N SER A 405 -8.46 3.59 27.99
CA SER A 405 -7.11 3.65 28.54
C SER A 405 -6.59 2.30 29.06
N SER A 406 -7.38 1.23 28.99
CA SER A 406 -7.03 -0.08 29.55
C SER A 406 -6.06 -0.85 28.64
N PRO A 407 -4.82 -1.14 29.07
CA PRO A 407 -3.86 -1.92 28.27
C PRO A 407 -4.39 -3.30 27.92
N ARG A 408 -5.11 -3.93 28.85
CA ARG A 408 -5.68 -5.27 28.70
C ARG A 408 -6.69 -5.34 27.55
N ARG A 409 -7.48 -4.30 27.31
CA ARG A 409 -8.44 -4.27 26.19
C ARG A 409 -7.74 -4.13 24.85
N ILE A 410 -6.63 -3.41 24.83
CA ILE A 410 -5.74 -3.28 23.67
C ILE A 410 -5.17 -4.66 23.33
N ASP A 411 -4.63 -5.37 24.34
CA ASP A 411 -4.08 -6.72 24.18
C ASP A 411 -5.12 -7.70 23.62
N ILE A 412 -6.35 -7.69 24.18
CA ILE A 412 -7.45 -8.56 23.71
C ILE A 412 -7.75 -8.36 22.22
N LEU A 413 -7.82 -7.12 21.75
CA LEU A 413 -8.14 -6.85 20.34
C LEU A 413 -6.96 -7.17 19.41
N ASN A 414 -5.73 -6.91 19.86
CA ASN A 414 -4.51 -7.28 19.14
C ASN A 414 -4.43 -8.80 18.96
N ASP A 415 -4.62 -9.57 20.04
CA ASP A 415 -4.59 -11.03 20.02
C ASP A 415 -5.73 -11.61 19.15
N ALA A 416 -6.87 -10.91 19.09
CA ALA A 416 -7.99 -11.27 18.23
C ALA A 416 -7.74 -10.97 16.74
N GLY A 417 -6.70 -10.19 16.41
CA GLY A 417 -6.38 -9.77 15.04
C GLY A 417 -7.32 -8.68 14.51
N ILE A 418 -7.99 -7.92 15.38
CA ILE A 418 -8.84 -6.79 14.97
C ILE A 418 -7.94 -5.58 14.77
N PRO A 419 -7.93 -4.89 13.62
CA PRO A 419 -7.21 -3.64 13.45
C PRO A 419 -8.01 -2.47 14.07
N PHE A 420 -7.41 -1.72 15.00
CA PHE A 420 -8.07 -0.60 15.68
C PHE A 420 -7.12 0.56 16.01
N ASN A 421 -7.71 1.73 16.23
CA ASN A 421 -7.06 2.90 16.84
C ASN A 421 -7.44 3.00 18.32
N VAL A 422 -6.67 3.73 19.13
CA VAL A 422 -6.99 3.99 20.53
C VAL A 422 -7.16 5.48 20.77
N ILE A 423 -8.27 5.86 21.40
CA ILE A 423 -8.51 7.23 21.90
C ILE A 423 -8.93 7.12 23.36
N TRP A 424 -8.39 7.98 24.21
CA TRP A 424 -8.72 7.98 25.63
C TRP A 424 -9.90 8.92 25.87
N PRO A 425 -11.02 8.45 26.45
CA PRO A 425 -12.13 9.31 26.84
C PRO A 425 -11.72 10.25 27.98
N GLU A 426 -12.32 11.44 28.03
CA GLU A 426 -12.06 12.44 29.08
C GLU A 426 -13.07 12.32 30.23
N GLY A 427 -12.56 12.29 31.47
CA GLY A 427 -13.37 12.31 32.70
C GLY A 427 -13.75 10.92 33.23
N ASP A 428 -13.87 10.82 34.56
CA ASP A 428 -14.56 9.69 35.20
C ASP A 428 -16.04 10.08 35.35
N GLU A 429 -16.93 9.22 34.89
CA GLU A 429 -18.38 9.45 34.96
C GLU A 429 -18.96 8.89 36.26
N ASP A 430 -19.86 9.64 36.89
CA ASP A 430 -20.58 9.19 38.08
C ASP A 430 -21.43 7.96 37.76
N LEU A 431 -21.40 6.98 38.65
CA LEU A 431 -22.25 5.79 38.54
C LEU A 431 -23.72 6.21 38.61
N PRO A 432 -24.54 5.93 37.57
CA PRO A 432 -25.98 6.15 37.68
C PRO A 432 -26.57 5.28 38.81
N GLY A 433 -27.72 5.64 39.38
CA GLY A 433 -28.43 4.73 40.30
C GLY A 433 -29.09 3.58 39.53
N GLY A 434 -29.15 2.35 40.07
CA GLY A 434 -29.80 1.22 39.39
C GLY A 434 -29.09 -0.13 39.53
N ARG A 435 -29.35 -1.05 38.59
CA ARG A 435 -28.69 -2.37 38.55
C ARG A 435 -27.28 -2.24 37.96
N PRO A 436 -26.29 -3.01 38.45
CA PRO A 436 -24.91 -2.96 37.94
C PRO A 436 -24.80 -3.19 36.42
N GLU A 437 -25.67 -4.02 35.84
CA GLU A 437 -25.72 -4.26 34.39
C GLU A 437 -26.07 -3.00 33.60
N ASP A 438 -27.04 -2.23 34.10
CA ASP A 438 -27.46 -0.98 33.46
C ASP A 438 -26.31 0.06 33.54
N HIS A 439 -25.56 0.06 34.66
CA HIS A 439 -24.45 1.00 34.88
C HIS A 439 -23.34 0.82 33.86
N VAL A 440 -22.84 -0.41 33.70
CA VAL A 440 -21.73 -0.67 32.79
C VAL A 440 -22.10 -0.41 31.33
N GLN A 441 -23.37 -0.64 30.94
CA GLN A 441 -23.83 -0.32 29.60
C GLN A 441 -23.86 1.19 29.35
N ILE A 442 -24.38 1.97 30.30
CA ILE A 442 -24.42 3.44 30.19
C ILE A 442 -23.01 4.02 30.12
N LEU A 443 -22.12 3.61 31.03
CA LEU A 443 -20.73 4.09 31.07
C LEU A 443 -19.96 3.72 29.81
N ALA A 444 -20.13 2.50 29.29
CA ALA A 444 -19.54 2.12 28.02
C ALA A 444 -20.09 2.99 26.87
N LEU A 445 -21.39 3.20 26.82
CA LEU A 445 -22.03 4.00 25.77
C LEU A 445 -21.55 5.45 25.77
N ASN A 446 -21.46 6.08 26.95
CA ASN A 446 -21.02 7.46 27.05
C ASN A 446 -19.55 7.63 26.59
N LYS A 447 -18.65 6.72 27.00
CA LYS A 447 -17.25 6.69 26.53
C LYS A 447 -17.16 6.56 25.01
N ALA A 448 -17.92 5.63 24.43
CA ALA A 448 -17.95 5.46 22.98
C ALA A 448 -18.51 6.68 22.26
N THR A 449 -19.59 7.27 22.79
CA THR A 449 -20.25 8.45 22.22
C THR A 449 -19.35 9.69 22.26
N GLN A 450 -18.64 9.90 23.37
CA GLN A 450 -17.71 11.01 23.52
C GLN A 450 -16.60 10.95 22.47
N VAL A 451 -15.99 9.79 22.27
CA VAL A 451 -14.96 9.60 21.25
C VAL A 451 -15.55 9.68 19.84
N ALA A 452 -16.72 9.07 19.60
CA ALA A 452 -17.39 9.11 18.30
C ALA A 452 -17.69 10.54 17.83
N ALA A 453 -18.06 11.44 18.74
CA ALA A 453 -18.29 12.85 18.45
C ALA A 453 -17.04 13.62 17.96
N THR A 454 -15.84 13.07 18.15
CA THR A 454 -14.57 13.64 17.68
C THR A 454 -14.12 13.05 16.35
N LEU A 455 -14.79 12.02 15.86
CA LEU A 455 -14.41 11.26 14.67
C LEU A 455 -15.36 11.54 13.52
N ASN A 456 -14.81 11.51 12.31
CA ASN A 456 -15.57 11.75 11.08
C ASN A 456 -16.28 10.48 10.56
N ARG A 457 -15.75 9.28 10.89
CA ARG A 457 -16.27 7.98 10.44
C ARG A 457 -15.68 6.82 11.24
N GLY A 458 -16.30 5.65 11.06
CA GLY A 458 -15.87 4.39 11.67
C GLY A 458 -16.70 4.04 12.91
N LEU A 459 -16.40 2.88 13.48
CA LEU A 459 -17.06 2.38 14.68
C LEU A 459 -16.19 2.62 15.90
N VAL A 460 -16.79 3.11 16.98
CA VAL A 460 -16.14 3.30 18.27
C VAL A 460 -16.64 2.23 19.23
N ILE A 461 -15.72 1.47 19.80
CA ILE A 461 -15.99 0.48 20.83
C ILE A 461 -15.53 0.98 22.19
N ALA A 462 -16.34 0.72 23.21
CA ALA A 462 -15.97 1.00 24.59
C ALA A 462 -16.44 -0.14 25.48
N GLY A 463 -15.75 -0.29 26.61
CA GLY A 463 -16.14 -1.23 27.66
C GLY A 463 -16.14 -0.57 29.02
N ASP A 464 -16.98 -1.06 29.92
CA ASP A 464 -16.93 -0.72 31.34
C ASP A 464 -17.17 -1.97 32.20
N THR A 465 -16.45 -2.09 33.30
CA THR A 465 -16.35 -3.35 34.06
C THR A 465 -16.47 -3.08 35.54
N VAL A 466 -17.38 -3.80 36.19
CA VAL A 466 -17.58 -3.76 37.64
C VAL A 466 -17.51 -5.15 38.26
N VAL A 467 -17.04 -5.22 39.50
CA VAL A 467 -17.04 -6.43 40.32
C VAL A 467 -18.16 -6.31 41.34
N VAL A 468 -18.96 -7.35 41.53
CA VAL A 468 -20.10 -7.35 42.45
C VAL A 468 -19.98 -8.51 43.46
N ASP A 469 -19.85 -8.17 44.74
CA ASP A 469 -19.92 -9.11 45.88
C ASP A 469 -21.26 -8.91 46.61
N GLY A 470 -22.20 -9.83 46.40
CA GLY A 470 -23.56 -9.71 46.94
C GLY A 470 -24.29 -8.48 46.38
N SER A 471 -24.56 -7.49 47.23
CA SER A 471 -25.17 -6.20 46.85
C SER A 471 -24.16 -5.06 46.69
N THR A 472 -22.86 -5.33 46.90
CA THR A 472 -21.81 -4.32 46.90
C THR A 472 -21.08 -4.31 45.57
N VAL A 473 -21.05 -3.15 44.91
CA VAL A 473 -20.26 -2.92 43.70
C VAL A 473 -18.86 -2.45 44.11
N LEU A 474 -17.85 -3.16 43.65
CA LEU A 474 -16.43 -2.88 43.86
C LEU A 474 -15.84 -2.28 42.58
N GLY A 475 -15.58 -0.97 42.62
CA GLY A 475 -14.87 -0.24 41.58
C GLY A 475 -13.35 -0.38 41.70
N LYS A 476 -12.63 0.62 41.16
CA LYS A 476 -11.18 0.74 41.36
C LYS A 476 -10.89 1.21 42.80
N PRO A 477 -9.87 0.68 43.47
CA PRO A 477 -9.50 1.14 44.81
C PRO A 477 -8.89 2.55 44.76
N ALA A 478 -9.20 3.38 45.76
CA ALA A 478 -8.66 4.74 45.86
C ALA A 478 -7.16 4.74 46.23
N ASP A 479 -6.73 3.75 47.01
CA ASP A 479 -5.37 3.60 47.50
C ASP A 479 -5.05 2.11 47.78
N GLN A 480 -3.82 1.85 48.23
CA GLN A 480 -3.35 0.50 48.55
C GLN A 480 -4.12 -0.14 49.72
N GLU A 481 -4.60 0.65 50.68
CA GLU A 481 -5.33 0.12 51.84
C GLU A 481 -6.74 -0.33 51.42
N ALA A 482 -7.40 0.45 50.59
CA ALA A 482 -8.66 0.09 49.94
C ALA A 482 -8.49 -1.17 49.08
N ALA A 483 -7.40 -1.28 48.32
CA ALA A 483 -7.10 -2.47 47.51
C ALA A 483 -6.96 -3.73 48.38
N LEU A 484 -6.24 -3.66 49.50
CA LEU A 484 -6.09 -4.77 50.44
C LEU A 484 -7.42 -5.16 51.10
N SER A 485 -8.24 -4.17 51.45
CA SER A 485 -9.58 -4.40 52.00
C SER A 485 -10.49 -5.13 51.01
N MET A 486 -10.49 -4.71 49.73
CA MET A 486 -11.21 -5.39 48.66
C MET A 486 -10.74 -6.85 48.49
N LEU A 487 -9.43 -7.07 48.42
CA LEU A 487 -8.86 -8.42 48.29
C LEU A 487 -9.16 -9.31 49.50
N ALA A 488 -9.14 -8.76 50.73
CA ALA A 488 -9.53 -9.50 51.92
C ALA A 488 -11.02 -9.87 51.88
N GLY A 489 -11.87 -8.95 51.41
CA GLY A 489 -13.30 -9.16 51.26
C GLY A 489 -13.66 -10.24 50.23
N LEU A 490 -12.90 -10.34 49.14
CA LEU A 490 -13.14 -11.30 48.05
C LEU A 490 -12.49 -12.68 48.28
N ARG A 491 -11.52 -12.79 49.20
CA ARG A 491 -10.74 -14.02 49.43
C ARG A 491 -11.63 -15.24 49.68
N GLY A 492 -11.40 -16.31 48.92
CA GLY A 492 -12.15 -17.57 49.02
C GLY A 492 -13.63 -17.49 48.61
N LYS A 493 -14.15 -16.32 48.25
CA LYS A 493 -15.55 -16.12 47.87
C LYS A 493 -15.76 -16.31 46.38
N LEU A 494 -17.02 -16.56 46.04
CA LEU A 494 -17.54 -16.48 44.68
C LEU A 494 -18.20 -15.10 44.51
N HIS A 495 -17.81 -14.37 43.48
CA HIS A 495 -18.38 -13.07 43.13
C HIS A 495 -18.58 -12.97 41.62
N HIS A 496 -19.29 -11.94 41.18
CA HIS A 496 -19.64 -11.77 39.77
C HIS A 496 -18.84 -10.61 39.18
N VAL A 497 -18.45 -10.74 37.92
CA VAL A 497 -17.84 -9.67 37.13
C VAL A 497 -18.76 -9.37 35.96
N ILE A 498 -19.17 -8.12 35.85
CA ILE A 498 -20.10 -7.64 34.83
C ILE A 498 -19.37 -6.62 33.97
N THR A 499 -19.36 -6.84 32.65
CA THR A 499 -18.82 -5.90 31.69
C THR A 499 -19.89 -5.51 30.68
N GLY A 500 -20.09 -4.20 30.53
CA GLY A 500 -20.88 -3.61 29.46
C GLY A 500 -19.97 -3.26 28.28
N VAL A 501 -20.46 -3.47 27.08
CA VAL A 501 -19.80 -3.09 25.83
C VAL A 501 -20.75 -2.25 25.02
N ALA A 502 -20.24 -1.17 24.44
CA ALA A 502 -20.97 -0.33 23.50
C ALA A 502 -20.21 -0.21 22.18
N VAL A 503 -20.96 -0.13 21.09
CA VAL A 503 -20.46 0.20 19.75
C VAL A 503 -21.28 1.37 19.23
N VAL A 504 -20.61 2.42 18.77
CA VAL A 504 -21.23 3.65 18.22
C VAL A 504 -20.66 3.91 16.83
N ASP A 505 -21.51 4.19 15.85
CA ASP A 505 -21.08 4.65 14.53
C ASP A 505 -20.84 6.16 14.56
N ALA A 506 -19.62 6.61 14.23
CA ALA A 506 -19.24 8.02 14.31
C ALA A 506 -19.89 8.90 13.21
N THR A 507 -20.44 8.30 12.15
CA THR A 507 -21.12 9.02 11.08
C THR A 507 -22.61 9.21 11.38
N THR A 508 -23.29 8.16 11.83
CA THR A 508 -24.74 8.19 12.08
C THR A 508 -25.13 8.45 13.53
N MET A 509 -24.18 8.26 14.46
CA MET A 509 -24.39 8.23 15.91
C MET A 509 -25.36 7.12 16.37
N GLU A 510 -25.69 6.16 15.51
CA GLU A 510 -26.39 4.94 15.92
C GLU A 510 -25.50 4.11 16.85
N SER A 511 -26.12 3.39 17.79
CA SER A 511 -25.40 2.63 18.80
C SER A 511 -26.08 1.32 19.15
N THR A 512 -25.27 0.35 19.56
CA THR A 512 -25.72 -0.89 20.18
C THR A 512 -24.91 -1.15 21.45
N THR A 513 -25.54 -1.80 22.42
CA THR A 513 -24.87 -2.17 23.67
C THR A 513 -25.20 -3.59 24.05
N GLY A 514 -24.33 -4.20 24.86
CA GLY A 514 -24.60 -5.48 25.47
C GLY A 514 -23.87 -5.61 26.79
N VAL A 515 -24.24 -6.63 27.55
CA VAL A 515 -23.65 -6.92 28.86
C VAL A 515 -23.30 -8.39 28.96
N LYS A 516 -22.18 -8.70 29.62
CA LYS A 516 -21.77 -10.07 29.94
C LYS A 516 -21.47 -10.19 31.42
N THR A 517 -21.97 -11.26 32.02
CA THR A 517 -21.70 -11.62 33.42
C THR A 517 -20.88 -12.89 33.47
N SER A 518 -19.92 -12.97 34.38
CA SER A 518 -19.12 -14.18 34.64
C SER A 518 -18.84 -14.28 36.14
N TRP A 519 -18.57 -15.49 36.60
CA TRP A 519 -18.33 -15.79 38.00
C TRP A 519 -16.85 -16.08 38.22
N VAL A 520 -16.31 -15.55 39.32
CA VAL A 520 -14.92 -15.77 39.70
C VAL A 520 -14.90 -16.30 41.12
N ARG A 521 -14.30 -17.47 41.30
CA ARG A 521 -13.97 -17.98 42.62
C ARG A 521 -12.56 -17.55 42.96
N MET A 522 -12.39 -16.75 44.00
CA MET A 522 -11.05 -16.39 44.47
C MET A 522 -10.40 -17.54 45.22
N ARG A 523 -9.09 -17.70 45.00
CA ARG A 523 -8.24 -18.57 45.81
C ARG A 523 -8.21 -18.06 47.25
N ASN A 524 -7.93 -18.96 48.18
CA ASN A 524 -7.66 -18.60 49.56
C ASN A 524 -6.19 -18.19 49.76
N TYR A 525 -5.78 -17.07 49.16
CA TYR A 525 -4.41 -16.52 49.28
C TYR A 525 -4.15 -15.93 50.67
N THR A 526 -2.87 -15.82 51.02
CA THR A 526 -2.41 -15.22 52.28
C THR A 526 -2.39 -13.69 52.21
N ASP A 527 -2.40 -13.03 53.37
CA ASP A 527 -2.22 -11.58 53.45
C ASP A 527 -0.89 -11.12 52.87
N LYS A 528 0.15 -11.98 52.95
CA LYS A 528 1.46 -11.70 52.40
C LYS A 528 1.41 -11.63 50.87
N GLU A 529 0.77 -12.61 50.24
CA GLU A 529 0.59 -12.62 48.78
C GLU A 529 -0.20 -11.40 48.30
N ALA A 530 -1.31 -11.07 48.98
CA ALA A 530 -2.12 -9.90 48.64
C ALA A 530 -1.35 -8.58 48.77
N ARG A 531 -0.53 -8.41 49.82
CA ARG A 531 0.34 -7.23 49.97
C ARG A 531 1.37 -7.13 48.87
N THR A 532 2.06 -8.23 48.57
CA THR A 532 3.06 -8.24 47.48
C THR A 532 2.44 -7.85 46.15
N PHE A 533 1.22 -8.32 45.85
CA PHE A 533 0.50 -7.91 44.64
C PHE A 533 0.12 -6.42 44.66
N VAL A 534 -0.44 -5.90 45.76
CA VAL A 534 -0.80 -4.48 45.86
C VAL A 534 0.44 -3.56 45.78
N GLU A 535 1.55 -3.96 46.40
CA GLU A 535 2.83 -3.24 46.37
C GLU A 535 3.48 -3.20 44.98
N SER A 536 3.15 -4.15 44.10
CA SER A 536 3.57 -4.11 42.69
C SER A 536 2.99 -2.92 41.92
N GLY A 537 1.93 -2.29 42.46
CA GLY A 537 1.19 -1.20 41.80
C GLY A 537 0.09 -1.68 40.86
N GLU A 538 0.02 -2.99 40.56
CA GLU A 538 -0.94 -3.53 39.61
C GLU A 538 -2.39 -3.58 40.13
N ALA A 539 -2.66 -3.34 41.41
CA ALA A 539 -4.02 -3.42 41.92
C ALA A 539 -4.90 -2.19 41.57
N LEU A 540 -4.29 -1.01 41.40
CA LEU A 540 -5.01 0.26 41.54
C LEU A 540 -5.88 0.65 40.34
N ASP A 541 -5.55 0.18 39.13
CA ASP A 541 -6.32 0.46 37.90
C ASP A 541 -7.42 -0.58 37.64
N LYS A 542 -7.71 -1.47 38.59
CA LYS A 542 -8.53 -2.68 38.39
C LYS A 542 -9.77 -2.66 39.28
N ALA A 543 -10.93 -2.95 38.68
CA ALA A 543 -12.15 -3.17 39.46
C ALA A 543 -11.97 -4.38 40.39
N GLY A 544 -12.32 -4.23 41.68
CA GLY A 544 -12.09 -5.26 42.69
C GLY A 544 -10.63 -5.50 43.07
N ALA A 545 -9.69 -4.66 42.59
CA ALA A 545 -8.28 -4.68 42.93
C ALA A 545 -7.53 -5.98 42.59
N TYR A 546 -7.93 -6.73 41.56
CA TYR A 546 -7.21 -7.92 41.09
C TYR A 546 -7.16 -8.04 39.56
N ALA A 547 -6.18 -8.82 39.04
CA ALA A 547 -6.11 -9.26 37.65
C ALA A 547 -6.13 -10.78 37.58
N VAL A 548 -7.15 -11.36 36.92
CA VAL A 548 -7.32 -12.81 36.83
C VAL A 548 -6.18 -13.50 36.04
N GLN A 549 -5.51 -12.75 35.18
CA GLN A 549 -4.38 -13.17 34.35
C GLN A 549 -3.03 -13.13 35.07
N ASP A 550 -2.96 -12.60 36.30
CA ASP A 550 -1.69 -12.45 36.99
C ASP A 550 -1.08 -13.83 37.30
N GLU A 551 0.07 -14.12 36.68
CA GLU A 551 0.76 -15.42 36.79
C GLU A 551 1.48 -15.60 38.14
N LEU A 552 1.80 -14.51 38.84
CA LEU A 552 2.54 -14.54 40.11
C LEU A 552 1.61 -14.64 41.31
N PHE A 553 0.58 -13.80 41.35
CA PHE A 553 -0.42 -13.75 42.40
C PHE A 553 -1.47 -14.85 42.24
N HIS A 554 -1.84 -15.17 40.98
CA HIS A 554 -2.83 -16.20 40.65
C HIS A 554 -4.08 -16.12 41.55
N PRO A 555 -4.88 -15.03 41.43
CA PRO A 555 -5.92 -14.71 42.41
C PRO A 555 -7.13 -15.63 42.39
N ALA A 556 -7.45 -16.20 41.22
CA ALA A 556 -8.65 -17.00 41.02
C ALA A 556 -8.34 -18.50 41.10
N GLU A 557 -9.22 -19.26 41.75
CA GLU A 557 -9.23 -20.73 41.73
C GLU A 557 -9.84 -21.23 40.42
N TYR A 558 -10.96 -20.64 39.98
CA TYR A 558 -11.55 -20.87 38.67
C TYR A 558 -12.41 -19.68 38.22
N VAL A 559 -12.62 -19.61 36.91
CA VAL A 559 -13.58 -18.70 36.27
C VAL A 559 -14.68 -19.54 35.64
N GLU A 560 -15.93 -19.21 35.95
CA GLU A 560 -17.11 -19.79 35.31
C GLU A 560 -17.73 -18.72 34.39
N GLY A 561 -17.82 -19.02 33.10
CA GLY A 561 -18.29 -18.07 32.07
C GLY A 561 -17.16 -17.59 31.15
N CYS A 562 -17.16 -16.30 30.81
CA CYS A 562 -16.24 -15.73 29.82
C CYS A 562 -14.99 -15.16 30.50
N TYR A 563 -13.82 -15.73 30.20
CA TYR A 563 -12.53 -15.23 30.70
C TYR A 563 -12.28 -13.77 30.31
N PHE A 564 -12.49 -13.42 29.03
CA PHE A 564 -12.30 -12.07 28.51
C PHE A 564 -13.25 -11.03 29.13
N ASN A 565 -14.44 -11.47 29.58
CA ASN A 565 -15.34 -10.63 30.37
C ASN A 565 -14.70 -10.22 31.70
N VAL A 566 -13.99 -11.14 32.37
CA VAL A 566 -13.31 -10.86 33.64
C VAL A 566 -12.09 -9.96 33.42
N VAL A 567 -11.38 -10.15 32.30
CA VAL A 567 -10.24 -9.29 31.94
C VAL A 567 -10.68 -7.85 31.60
N GLY A 568 -11.91 -7.69 31.08
CA GLY A 568 -12.59 -6.40 30.94
C GLY A 568 -13.10 -6.06 29.54
N LEU A 569 -13.08 -7.01 28.58
CA LEU A 569 -13.70 -6.85 27.27
C LEU A 569 -14.18 -8.22 26.76
N PRO A 570 -15.47 -8.57 26.89
CA PRO A 570 -16.00 -9.86 26.46
C PRO A 570 -15.95 -10.00 24.92
N LEU A 571 -14.87 -10.56 24.39
CA LEU A 571 -14.54 -10.56 22.96
C LEU A 571 -15.69 -11.06 22.06
N CYS A 572 -16.36 -12.17 22.39
CA CYS A 572 -17.52 -12.64 21.60
C CYS A 572 -18.64 -11.60 21.53
N LEU A 573 -18.98 -10.98 22.67
CA LEU A 573 -20.01 -9.95 22.69
C LEU A 573 -19.56 -8.73 21.87
N THR A 574 -18.29 -8.34 21.98
CA THR A 574 -17.73 -7.24 21.17
C THR A 574 -17.83 -7.54 19.67
N VAL A 575 -17.49 -8.75 19.22
CA VAL A 575 -17.61 -9.17 17.82
C VAL A 575 -19.08 -9.19 17.37
N ASP A 576 -19.99 -9.70 18.21
CA ASP A 576 -21.43 -9.72 17.90
C ASP A 576 -21.98 -8.29 17.69
N LEU A 577 -21.63 -7.37 18.59
CA LEU A 577 -22.06 -5.97 18.49
C LEU A 577 -21.44 -5.27 17.27
N LEU A 578 -20.16 -5.52 16.96
CA LEU A 578 -19.51 -5.02 15.75
C LEU A 578 -20.22 -5.52 14.48
N ARG A 579 -20.58 -6.80 14.43
CA ARG A 579 -21.35 -7.38 13.29
C ARG A 579 -22.75 -6.79 13.16
N GLN A 580 -23.42 -6.55 14.28
CA GLN A 580 -24.73 -5.86 14.29
C GLN A 580 -24.64 -4.46 13.68
N MET A 581 -23.52 -3.77 13.91
CA MET A 581 -23.21 -2.45 13.32
C MET A 581 -22.58 -2.55 11.91
N GLY A 582 -22.58 -3.73 11.29
CA GLY A 582 -22.13 -3.95 9.91
C GLY A 582 -20.61 -4.07 9.74
N ALA A 583 -19.83 -4.23 10.80
CA ALA A 583 -18.38 -4.42 10.69
C ALA A 583 -18.02 -5.78 10.08
N ASP A 584 -17.09 -5.78 9.12
CA ASP A 584 -16.48 -7.00 8.63
C ASP A 584 -15.38 -7.48 9.58
N VAL A 585 -15.77 -8.35 10.51
CA VAL A 585 -14.90 -9.02 11.49
C VAL A 585 -14.94 -10.53 11.29
N SER A 586 -14.87 -10.95 10.02
CA SER A 586 -14.91 -12.35 9.60
C SER A 586 -13.62 -13.12 9.90
N GLU A 587 -12.46 -12.45 9.79
CA GLU A 587 -11.13 -13.03 10.02
C GLU A 587 -10.71 -13.07 11.50
N VAL A 588 -11.57 -12.63 12.43
CA VAL A 588 -11.26 -12.55 13.85
C VAL A 588 -11.08 -13.94 14.46
N THR A 589 -9.96 -14.13 15.16
CA THR A 589 -9.69 -15.38 15.87
C THR A 589 -10.43 -15.38 17.21
N LEU A 590 -11.43 -16.26 17.34
CA LEU A 590 -12.18 -16.44 18.57
C LEU A 590 -11.65 -17.60 19.43
N PRO A 591 -11.66 -17.46 20.77
CA PRO A 591 -11.28 -18.53 21.69
C PRO A 591 -12.19 -19.77 21.56
N GLN A 592 -11.66 -20.96 21.85
CA GLN A 592 -12.47 -22.18 21.94
C GLN A 592 -13.60 -22.02 22.97
N GLY A 593 -14.82 -22.42 22.59
CA GLY A 593 -16.04 -22.31 23.43
C GLY A 593 -16.76 -20.96 23.33
N CYS A 594 -16.24 -20.02 22.53
CA CYS A 594 -16.87 -18.72 22.28
C CYS A 594 -17.85 -18.86 21.09
N THR A 595 -19.16 -18.83 21.33
CA THR A 595 -20.20 -18.90 20.28
C THR A 595 -20.76 -17.52 19.98
N VAL A 596 -20.50 -17.01 18.77
CA VAL A 596 -21.19 -15.85 18.18
C VAL A 596 -22.63 -16.23 17.89
N VAL A 597 -23.60 -15.41 18.29
CA VAL A 597 -25.00 -15.63 17.90
C VAL A 597 -25.15 -15.19 16.43
N GLU A 598 -25.26 -16.15 15.50
CA GLU A 598 -25.61 -15.82 14.12
C GLU A 598 -27.00 -15.16 14.09
N SER A 599 -27.05 -13.88 13.73
CA SER A 599 -28.29 -13.19 13.47
C SER A 599 -28.95 -13.82 12.25
N ARG A 600 -29.93 -14.70 12.49
CA ARG A 600 -30.87 -15.10 11.45
C ARG A 600 -31.54 -13.84 10.92
N GLY A 601 -31.31 -13.53 9.65
CA GLY A 601 -31.99 -12.44 8.96
C GLY A 601 -33.48 -12.50 9.24
N GLN A 602 -34.02 -11.42 9.81
CA GLN A 602 -35.45 -11.19 9.77
C GLN A 602 -35.78 -10.75 8.35
N SER A 603 -36.45 -11.66 7.65
CA SER A 603 -37.07 -11.51 6.33
C SER A 603 -38.03 -10.34 6.25
#